data_AF-A0A8C2JD43-F1
#
_entry.id   AF-A0A8C2JD43-F1
#
_cell.length_a   1.000
_cell.length_b   1.000
_cell.length_c   1.000
_cell.angle_alpha   90.00
_cell.angle_beta   90.00
_cell.angle_gamma   90.00
#
_symmetry.space_group_name_H-M   'P 1'
#
loop_
_entity.id
_entity.type
_entity.pdbx_description
1 polymer ?
#
loop_
_entity_poly.entity_id
_entity_poly.type
_entity_poly.pdbx_seq_one_letter_code
_entity_poly.pdbx_strand_id
1 'polypeptide(L)'
;MNKMNKQTFPEYCSLCKEVLPFTDCKRAECKNGHRWLRCALSYQACQGVTYRRCLLQDSIASVAEPEDSDWIKKILQGPCIFCDSPLY
;
A
#
# COMPACT_ATOMS: atom_id res chain seq x y z
N MET A 1 -2.21 -5.12 21.89
CA MET A 1 -0.90 -4.57 21.46
C MET A 1 -0.24 -5.57 20.53
N ASN A 2 -0.52 -5.50 19.23
CA ASN A 2 0.14 -6.36 18.24
C ASN A 2 1.50 -5.75 17.88
N LYS A 3 2.59 -6.44 18.20
CA LYS A 3 3.93 -6.13 17.71
C LYS A 3 3.94 -6.40 16.20
N MET A 4 3.61 -5.40 15.39
CA MET A 4 3.91 -5.42 13.97
C MET A 4 5.44 -5.41 13.84
N ASN A 5 6.01 -6.46 13.27
CA ASN A 5 7.45 -6.62 13.10
C ASN A 5 8.03 -5.37 12.43
N LYS A 6 9.18 -4.90 12.91
CA LYS A 6 9.93 -3.81 12.27
C LYS A 6 10.13 -4.20 10.80
N GLN A 7 9.51 -3.48 9.88
CA GLN A 7 9.75 -3.65 8.46
C GLN A 7 11.26 -3.47 8.23
N THR A 8 11.93 -4.50 7.75
CA THR A 8 13.39 -4.54 7.57
C THR A 8 13.89 -3.54 6.53
N PHE A 9 13.00 -3.05 5.68
CA PHE A 9 13.28 -2.04 4.67
C PHE A 9 12.35 -0.83 4.88
N PRO A 10 12.89 0.33 5.26
CA PRO A 10 12.09 1.53 5.45
C PRO A 10 11.53 2.01 4.11
N GLU A 11 10.24 2.35 4.12
CA GLU A 11 9.60 3.06 3.03
C GLU A 11 9.81 4.57 3.23
N TYR A 12 9.88 5.35 2.15
CA TYR A 12 10.14 6.79 2.21
C TYR A 12 9.04 7.59 1.53
N CYS A 13 8.71 8.74 2.11
CA CYS A 13 7.74 9.68 1.57
C CYS A 13 8.26 10.33 0.28
N SER A 14 7.49 10.30 -0.80
CA SER A 14 7.85 10.83 -2.11
C SER A 14 8.05 12.33 -2.07
N LEU A 15 7.26 13.04 -1.25
CA LEU A 15 7.25 14.49 -1.10
C LEU A 15 8.43 15.03 -0.26
N CYS A 16 8.71 14.43 0.90
CA CYS A 16 9.67 14.98 1.86
C CYS A 16 10.82 14.04 2.23
N LYS A 17 10.88 12.83 1.65
CA LYS A 17 11.91 11.80 1.87
C LYS A 17 12.05 11.29 3.30
N GLU A 18 11.19 11.71 4.23
CA GLU A 18 11.09 11.12 5.57
C GLU A 18 10.59 9.68 5.52
N VAL A 19 10.99 8.89 6.52
CA VAL A 19 10.54 7.51 6.67
C VAL A 19 9.02 7.45 6.85
N LEU A 20 8.38 6.55 6.13
CA LEU A 20 7.00 6.12 6.32
C LEU A 20 6.98 4.87 7.21
N PRO A 21 6.79 5.03 8.53
CA PRO A 21 6.75 3.89 9.44
C PRO A 21 5.56 2.97 9.12
N PHE A 22 5.76 1.68 9.35
CA PHE A 22 4.70 0.68 9.24
C PHE A 22 3.94 0.55 10.57
N THR A 23 3.01 1.46 10.82
CA THR A 23 2.21 1.50 12.06
C THR A 23 0.75 1.07 11.88
N ASP A 24 0.25 1.10 10.65
CA ASP A 24 -1.12 0.76 10.28
C ASP A 24 -1.08 0.07 8.90
N CYS A 25 -1.93 -0.94 8.67
CA CYS A 25 -1.95 -1.70 7.41
C CYS A 25 -2.77 -1.04 6.30
N LYS A 26 -3.61 -0.06 6.62
CA LYS A 26 -4.46 0.71 5.70
C LYS A 26 -3.90 2.09 5.39
N ARG A 27 -3.09 2.66 6.28
CA ARG A 27 -2.59 4.04 6.17
C ARG A 27 -1.09 4.13 6.47
N ALA A 28 -0.45 5.11 5.85
CA ALA A 28 0.92 5.51 6.15
C ALA A 28 0.94 7.02 6.39
N GLU A 29 1.70 7.47 7.38
CA GLU A 29 1.91 8.89 7.66
C GLU A 29 3.39 9.14 7.96
N CYS A 30 4.02 10.10 7.29
CA CYS A 30 5.40 10.47 7.61
C CYS A 30 5.44 11.47 8.77
N LYS A 31 6.62 11.71 9.36
CA LYS A 31 6.79 12.65 10.49
C LYS A 31 6.33 14.10 10.18
N ASN A 32 6.33 14.49 8.90
CA ASN A 32 5.87 15.81 8.45
C ASN A 32 4.35 15.86 8.17
N GLY A 33 3.60 14.79 8.44
CA GLY A 33 2.13 14.76 8.33
C GLY A 33 1.57 14.42 6.94
N HIS A 34 2.41 14.08 5.95
CA HIS A 34 1.91 13.58 4.66
C HIS A 34 1.30 12.18 4.84
N ARG A 35 0.06 12.02 4.35
CA ARG A 35 -0.75 10.80 4.52
C ARG A 35 -0.96 10.09 3.21
N TRP A 36 -0.84 8.77 3.26
CA TRP A 36 -1.05 7.87 2.12
C TRP A 36 -1.93 6.71 2.54
N LEU A 37 -2.71 6.19 1.60
CA LEU A 37 -3.34 4.88 1.75
C LEU A 37 -2.31 3.80 1.46
N ARG A 38 -2.41 2.65 2.13
CA ARG A 38 -1.59 1.48 1.82
C ARG A 38 -2.34 0.55 0.88
N CYS A 39 -1.61 -0.01 -0.07
CA CYS A 39 -2.08 -1.10 -0.92
C CYS A 39 -2.51 -2.28 -0.05
N ALA A 40 -3.74 -2.74 -0.18
CA ALA A 40 -4.26 -3.86 0.60
C ALA A 40 -3.57 -5.20 0.26
N LEU A 41 -2.90 -5.28 -0.89
CA LEU A 41 -2.23 -6.49 -1.37
C LEU A 41 -0.73 -6.53 -1.02
N SER A 42 -0.02 -5.41 -1.14
CA SER A 42 1.43 -5.34 -0.86
C SER A 42 1.79 -4.60 0.44
N TYR A 43 0.82 -3.92 1.05
CA TYR A 43 0.97 -3.04 2.22
C TYR A 43 1.93 -1.86 2.04
N GLN A 44 2.46 -1.64 0.84
CA GLN A 44 3.22 -0.44 0.51
C GLN A 44 2.30 0.78 0.47
N ALA A 45 2.82 1.96 0.81
CA ALA A 45 2.10 3.21 0.68
C ALA A 45 1.92 3.54 -0.81
N CYS A 46 0.67 3.74 -1.22
CA CYS A 46 0.32 4.23 -2.53
C CYS A 46 0.58 5.74 -2.56
N GLN A 47 1.75 6.12 -3.07
CA GLN A 47 2.18 7.52 -3.17
C GLN A 47 1.95 8.13 -4.56
N GLY A 48 1.45 7.32 -5.50
CA GLY A 48 0.97 7.76 -6.81
C GLY A 48 -0.53 8.05 -6.81
N VAL A 49 -1.01 8.67 -7.88
CA VAL A 49 -2.44 9.04 -8.05
C VAL A 49 -3.28 7.91 -8.66
N THR A 50 -2.65 6.88 -9.22
CA THR A 50 -3.32 5.75 -9.87
C THR A 50 -3.31 4.54 -8.95
N TYR A 51 -4.50 4.04 -8.64
CA TYR A 51 -4.70 2.83 -7.84
C TYR A 51 -6.03 2.20 -8.23
N ARG A 52 -6.18 0.92 -7.91
CA ARG A 52 -7.44 0.18 -8.06
C ARG A 52 -8.20 0.20 -6.74
N ARG A 53 -9.53 0.29 -6.76
CA ARG A 53 -10.35 0.44 -5.54
C ARG A 53 -11.42 -0.63 -5.44
N CYS A 54 -11.66 -1.09 -4.21
CA CYS A 54 -12.75 -2.01 -3.89
C CYS A 54 -13.97 -1.18 -3.51
N LEU A 55 -15.09 -1.38 -4.20
CA LEU A 55 -16.32 -0.61 -3.96
C LEU A 55 -16.98 -0.95 -2.62
N LEU A 56 -16.75 -2.14 -2.06
CA LEU A 56 -17.41 -2.59 -0.82
C LEU A 56 -16.64 -2.19 0.44
N GLN A 57 -15.31 -2.30 0.40
CA GLN A 57 -14.45 -2.11 1.57
C GLN A 57 -13.64 -0.82 1.50
N ASP A 58 -13.74 -0.09 0.38
CA ASP A 58 -13.04 1.16 0.13
C ASP A 58 -11.50 1.04 0.20
N SER A 59 -11.00 -0.20 0.22
CA SER A 59 -9.58 -0.53 0.19
C SER A 59 -9.02 -0.32 -1.21
N ILE A 60 -7.72 -0.02 -1.29
CA ILE A 60 -7.05 0.21 -2.57
C ILE A 60 -5.96 -0.83 -2.83
N ALA A 61 -5.57 -1.00 -4.08
CA ALA A 61 -4.37 -1.69 -4.48
C ALA A 61 -3.57 -0.87 -5.49
N SER A 62 -2.25 -0.86 -5.36
CA SER A 62 -1.37 -0.25 -6.37
C SER A 62 -1.58 -0.90 -7.74
N VAL A 63 -1.29 -0.13 -8.79
CA VAL A 63 -1.14 -0.65 -10.15
C VAL A 63 0.31 -1.09 -10.31
N ALA A 64 0.52 -2.25 -10.93
CA ALA A 64 1.87 -2.75 -11.18
C ALA A 64 2.56 -1.91 -12.27
N GLU A 65 3.81 -1.57 -12.04
CA GLU A 65 4.64 -0.83 -12.99
C GLU A 65 5.35 -1.79 -13.96
N PRO A 66 5.72 -1.34 -15.18
CA PRO A 66 6.41 -2.18 -16.15
C PRO A 66 7.70 -2.82 -15.60
N GLU A 67 8.44 -2.10 -14.76
CA GLU A 67 9.67 -2.53 -14.09
C GLU A 67 9.46 -3.53 -12.94
N ASP A 68 8.23 -3.73 -12.46
CA ASP A 68 7.96 -4.65 -11.36
C ASP A 68 8.29 -6.10 -11.73
N SER A 69 8.75 -6.87 -10.74
CA SER A 69 8.94 -8.31 -10.89
C SER A 69 7.61 -9.03 -11.12
N ASP A 70 7.64 -10.15 -11.85
CA ASP A 70 6.42 -10.90 -12.21
C ASP A 70 5.58 -11.34 -11.00
N TRP A 71 6.24 -11.66 -9.89
CA TRP A 71 5.54 -12.05 -8.66
C TRP A 71 4.79 -10.87 -8.01
N ILE A 72 5.35 -9.65 -8.07
CA ILE A 72 4.65 -8.42 -7.62
C ILE A 72 3.45 -8.15 -8.50
N LYS A 73 3.63 -8.19 -9.83
CA LYS A 73 2.54 -8.02 -10.81
C LYS A 73 1.39 -8.98 -10.51
N LYS A 74 1.71 -10.23 -10.19
CA LYS A 74 0.71 -11.26 -9.86
C LYS A 74 -0.01 -11.00 -8.54
N ILE A 75 0.71 -10.57 -7.49
CA ILE A 75 0.10 -10.17 -6.21
C ILE A 75 -0.83 -8.98 -6.43
N LEU A 76 -0.37 -7.95 -7.12
CA LEU A 76 -1.15 -6.73 -7.32
C LEU A 76 -2.42 -7.00 -8.12
N GLN A 77 -2.47 -8.00 -9.01
CA GLN A 77 -3.67 -8.38 -9.75
C GLN A 77 -4.74 -9.12 -8.91
N GLY A 78 -4.45 -9.44 -7.64
CA GLY A 78 -5.39 -10.12 -6.74
C GLY A 78 -6.67 -9.32 -6.43
N PRO A 79 -7.68 -9.99 -5.85
CA PRO A 79 -8.91 -9.35 -5.38
C PRO A 79 -8.69 -8.62 -4.05
N CYS A 80 -9.72 -7.92 -3.57
CA CYS A 80 -9.70 -7.29 -2.25
C CYS A 80 -9.52 -8.34 -1.12
N ILE A 81 -8.47 -8.22 -0.30
CA ILE A 81 -8.18 -9.15 0.80
C ILE A 81 -9.22 -9.18 1.92
N PHE A 82 -10.18 -8.24 1.92
CA PHE A 82 -11.19 -8.11 2.97
C PHE A 82 -12.54 -8.70 2.59
N CYS A 83 -12.83 -8.86 1.30
CA CYS A 83 -14.16 -9.30 0.82
C CYS A 83 -14.13 -10.08 -0.50
N ASP A 84 -12.93 -10.40 -1.01
CA ASP A 84 -12.69 -11.14 -2.26
C ASP A 84 -13.32 -10.53 -3.52
N SER A 85 -13.88 -9.33 -3.43
CA SER A 85 -14.44 -8.61 -4.57
C SER A 85 -13.35 -8.01 -5.47
N PRO A 86 -13.64 -7.79 -6.76
CA PRO A 86 -12.69 -7.15 -7.67
C PRO A 86 -12.27 -5.75 -7.24
N LEU A 87 -11.04 -5.38 -7.65
CA LEU A 87 -10.47 -4.04 -7.52
C LEU A 87 -10.42 -3.39 -8.91
N TYR A 88 -11.10 -2.25 -9.09
CA TYR A 88 -11.22 -1.52 -10.36
C TYR A 88 -10.31 -0.30 -10.41
#